data_AF-A0A1G3AAF7-F1
#
_entry.id   AF-A0A1G3AAF7-F1
#
_cell.length_a   1.000
_cell.length_b   1.000
_cell.length_c   1.000
_cell.angle_alpha   90.00
_cell.angle_beta   90.00
_cell.angle_gamma   90.00
#
_symmetry.space_group_name_H-M   'P 1'
#
loop_
_entity.id
_entity.type
_entity.pdbx_description
1 polymer ?
#
loop_
_entity_poly.entity_id
_entity_poly.type
_entity_poly.pdbx_seq_one_letter_code
_entity_poly.pdbx_strand_id
1 'polypeptide(L)'
;MMCPKTIELIKEITLRNKHYIYRDGDNFRAVSVKKQGVEYVNIIPSENIQILNQLCQDKTVTKDKATIFFGANCDNLDLPYTYGHKLKYYVQDMLLILVAIGKATINKKGRGYLYHVSK
;
A
#
# COMPACT_ATOMS: atom_id res chain seq x y z
N MET A 1 25.81 -16.98 -6.31
CA MET A 1 26.20 -15.66 -5.78
C MET A 1 24.91 -14.86 -5.62
N MET A 2 24.35 -14.76 -4.41
CA MET A 2 23.14 -13.96 -4.18
C MET A 2 23.56 -12.51 -3.97
N CYS A 3 23.20 -11.61 -4.89
CA CYS A 3 23.38 -10.18 -4.68
C CYS A 3 22.62 -9.75 -3.40
N PRO A 4 23.19 -8.91 -2.53
CA PRO A 4 22.47 -8.40 -1.38
C PRO A 4 21.24 -7.65 -1.86
N LYS A 5 20.05 -8.06 -1.40
CA LYS A 5 18.79 -7.34 -1.66
C LYS A 5 18.97 -5.92 -1.12
N THR A 6 19.09 -4.96 -2.04
CA THR A 6 19.23 -3.55 -1.68
C THR A 6 17.88 -3.04 -1.25
N ILE A 7 17.82 -2.45 -0.05
CA ILE A 7 16.64 -1.74 0.44
C ILE A 7 16.83 -0.27 0.11
N GLU A 8 15.94 0.29 -0.70
CA GLU A 8 16.02 1.68 -1.16
C GLU A 8 14.76 2.45 -0.77
N LEU A 9 14.91 3.63 -0.15
CA LEU A 9 13.77 4.49 0.16
C LEU A 9 13.25 5.13 -1.13
N ILE A 10 12.00 4.86 -1.47
CA ILE A 10 11.32 5.43 -2.64
C ILE A 10 10.66 6.76 -2.26
N LYS A 11 9.93 6.79 -1.14
CA LYS A 11 9.13 7.97 -0.77
C LYS A 11 8.75 8.00 0.71
N GLU A 12 8.73 9.21 1.28
CA GLU A 12 8.04 9.52 2.52
C GLU A 12 6.65 10.11 2.22
N ILE A 13 5.60 9.58 2.85
CA ILE A 13 4.23 10.06 2.72
C ILE A 13 3.65 10.30 4.12
N THR A 14 3.15 11.50 4.37
CA THR A 14 2.51 11.84 5.64
C THR A 14 0.99 11.83 5.51
N LEU A 15 0.34 10.96 6.28
CA LEU A 15 -1.11 10.98 6.49
C LEU A 15 -1.41 11.50 7.91
N ARG A 16 -1.96 10.67 8.79
CA ARG A 16 -1.97 10.91 10.24
C ARG A 16 -0.61 10.55 10.87
N ASN A 17 0.00 9.49 10.35
CA ASN A 17 1.32 8.99 10.71
C ASN A 17 2.28 9.23 9.53
N LYS A 18 3.58 9.15 9.77
CA LYS A 18 4.57 9.09 8.70
C LYS A 18 4.61 7.68 8.12
N HIS A 19 4.69 7.58 6.81
CA HIS A 19 4.86 6.32 6.08
C HIS A 19 6.12 6.41 5.22
N TYR A 20 7.00 5.45 5.35
CA TYR A 20 8.19 5.31 4.52
C TYR A 20 8.01 4.09 3.63
N ILE A 21 8.13 4.30 2.32
CA ILE A 21 7.98 3.26 1.31
C ILE A 21 9.34 2.94 0.73
N TYR A 22 9.74 1.68 0.80
CA TYR A 22 11.01 1.18 0.28
C TYR A 22 10.80 0.14 -0.81
N ARG A 23 11.73 0.08 -1.76
CA ARG A 23 11.94 -1.07 -2.63
C ARG A 23 12.78 -2.10 -1.86
N ASP A 24 12.33 -3.34 -1.81
CA ASP A 24 13.00 -4.45 -1.09
C ASP A 24 13.08 -5.67 -2.03
N GLY A 25 14.04 -5.64 -2.96
CA GLY A 25 14.11 -6.59 -4.07
C GLY A 25 12.85 -6.56 -4.96
N ASP A 26 12.19 -7.71 -5.08
CA ASP A 26 10.91 -7.84 -5.83
C ASP A 26 9.69 -7.43 -5.01
N ASN A 27 9.88 -7.03 -3.76
CA ASN A 27 8.81 -6.60 -2.86
C ASN A 27 8.90 -5.11 -2.59
N PHE A 28 7.88 -4.61 -1.91
CA PHE A 28 7.89 -3.31 -1.28
C PHE A 28 7.85 -3.48 0.24
N ARG A 29 8.49 -2.57 0.95
CA ARG A 29 8.40 -2.48 2.40
C ARG A 29 7.74 -1.16 2.76
N ALA A 30 6.60 -1.22 3.44
CA ALA A 30 5.91 -0.05 3.98
C ALA A 30 6.12 0.03 5.49
N VAL A 31 6.66 1.14 5.98
CA VAL A 31 6.88 1.39 7.40
C VAL A 31 6.01 2.54 7.86
N SER A 32 5.07 2.30 8.77
CA SER A 32 4.25 3.33 9.40
C SER A 32 4.77 3.68 10.78
N VAL A 33 5.10 4.94 11.01
CA VAL A 33 5.66 5.44 12.28
C VAL A 33 4.62 6.30 13.00
N LYS A 34 4.15 5.82 14.15
CA LYS A 34 3.22 6.58 15.02
C LYS A 34 3.96 7.70 15.77
N LYS A 35 3.20 8.67 16.28
CA LYS A 35 3.74 9.80 17.10
C LYS A 35 4.58 9.37 18.31
N GLN A 36 4.36 8.17 18.84
CA GLN A 36 5.10 7.59 19.97
C GLN A 36 6.37 6.83 19.55
N GLY A 37 6.77 6.89 18.27
CA GLY A 37 7.92 6.17 17.73
C GLY A 37 7.66 4.70 17.40
N VAL A 38 6.45 4.18 17.66
CA VAL A 38 6.10 2.79 17.32
C VAL A 38 6.03 2.61 15.81
N GLU A 39 6.83 1.68 15.29
CA GLU A 39 6.89 1.32 13.88
C GLU A 39 6.07 0.06 13.58
N TYR A 40 5.36 0.09 12.45
CA TYR A 40 4.69 -1.08 11.87
C TYR A 40 5.25 -1.31 10.49
N VAL A 41 5.75 -2.51 10.23
CA VAL A 41 6.41 -2.88 8.97
C VAL A 41 5.56 -3.93 8.26
N ASN A 42 5.24 -3.66 7.00
CA ASN A 42 4.61 -4.61 6.09
C ASN A 42 5.51 -4.84 4.88
N ILE A 43 5.82 -6.10 4.59
CA ILE A 43 6.44 -6.51 3.33
C ILE A 43 5.32 -6.95 2.39
N ILE A 44 5.27 -6.33 1.23
CA ILE A 44 4.17 -6.45 0.27
C ILE A 44 4.74 -6.92 -1.07
N PRO A 45 4.34 -8.10 -1.56
CA PRO A 45 4.72 -8.57 -2.89
C PRO A 45 4.34 -7.58 -3.99
N SER A 46 5.21 -7.40 -5.00
CA SER A 46 4.88 -6.57 -6.16
C SER A 46 3.63 -7.07 -6.90
N GLU A 47 3.39 -8.39 -6.89
CA GLU A 47 2.18 -8.99 -7.46
C GLU A 47 0.90 -8.43 -6.83
N ASN A 48 0.85 -8.34 -5.50
CA ASN A 48 -0.30 -7.77 -4.80
C ASN A 48 -0.53 -6.30 -5.23
N ILE A 49 0.55 -5.53 -5.39
CA ILE A 49 0.48 -4.15 -5.89
C ILE A 49 -0.07 -4.09 -7.31
N GLN A 50 0.37 -4.98 -8.19
CA GLN A 50 -0.11 -5.07 -9.57
C GLN A 50 -1.61 -5.42 -9.62
N ILE A 51 -2.05 -6.41 -8.84
CA ILE A 51 -3.46 -6.78 -8.72
C ILE A 51 -4.29 -5.59 -8.26
N LEU A 52 -3.88 -4.90 -7.19
CA LEU A 52 -4.61 -3.74 -6.70
C LEU A 52 -4.63 -2.60 -7.74
N ASN A 53 -3.52 -2.38 -8.44
CA ASN A 53 -3.44 -1.37 -9.50
C ASN A 53 -4.48 -1.65 -10.60
N GLN A 54 -4.55 -2.90 -11.09
CA GLN A 54 -5.51 -3.31 -12.11
C GLN A 54 -6.96 -3.14 -11.62
N LEU A 55 -7.25 -3.58 -10.40
CA LEU A 55 -8.60 -3.46 -9.82
C LEU A 55 -9.03 -2.00 -9.67
N CYS A 56 -8.10 -1.12 -9.31
CA CYS A 56 -8.37 0.30 -9.07
C CYS A 56 -8.09 1.21 -10.27
N GLN A 57 -7.60 0.68 -11.41
CA GLN A 57 -7.19 1.46 -12.57
C GLN A 57 -8.31 2.40 -13.04
N ASP A 58 -7.94 3.66 -13.27
CA ASP A 58 -8.79 4.78 -13.68
C ASP A 58 -9.94 5.09 -12.71
N LYS A 59 -9.81 4.65 -11.44
CA LYS A 59 -10.81 4.90 -10.38
C LYS A 59 -10.25 5.81 -9.31
N THR A 60 -11.15 6.62 -8.76
CA THR A 60 -10.94 7.28 -7.47
C THR A 60 -11.53 6.42 -6.36
N VAL A 61 -10.69 5.96 -5.44
CA VAL A 61 -11.06 5.02 -4.38
C VAL A 61 -10.70 5.57 -3.00
N THR A 62 -11.51 5.22 -2.01
CA THR A 62 -11.11 5.29 -0.60
C THR A 62 -10.39 4.00 -0.22
N LYS A 63 -9.68 4.00 0.91
CA LYS A 63 -9.13 2.77 1.50
C LYS A 63 -10.18 1.66 1.61
N ASP A 64 -11.38 1.99 2.11
CA ASP A 64 -12.44 0.99 2.30
C ASP A 64 -12.91 0.41 0.97
N LYS A 65 -13.09 1.25 -0.07
CA LYS A 65 -13.50 0.79 -1.40
C LYS A 65 -12.43 -0.09 -2.05
N ALA A 66 -11.17 0.33 -1.96
CA ALA A 66 -10.03 -0.47 -2.43
C ALA A 66 -9.93 -1.80 -1.68
N THR A 67 -10.24 -1.82 -0.38
CA THR A 67 -10.25 -3.06 0.42
C THR A 67 -11.32 -4.02 -0.06
N ILE A 68 -12.51 -3.54 -0.42
CA ILE A 68 -13.59 -4.37 -0.96
C ILE A 68 -13.16 -4.98 -2.31
N PHE A 69 -12.62 -4.15 -3.21
CA PHE A 69 -12.13 -4.62 -4.51
C PHE A 69 -11.04 -5.67 -4.37
N PHE A 70 -10.05 -5.41 -3.53
CA PHE A 70 -8.96 -6.33 -3.29
C PHE A 70 -9.48 -7.62 -2.63
N GLY A 71 -10.23 -7.50 -1.53
CA GLY A 71 -10.77 -8.60 -0.73
C GLY A 71 -11.58 -9.61 -1.55
N ALA A 72 -12.41 -9.14 -2.49
CA ALA A 72 -13.19 -10.02 -3.38
C ALA A 72 -12.34 -10.88 -4.33
N ASN A 73 -11.04 -10.56 -4.46
CA ASN A 73 -10.09 -11.27 -5.33
C ASN A 73 -8.97 -11.95 -4.49
N CYS A 74 -9.11 -11.99 -3.15
CA CYS A 74 -8.08 -12.47 -2.23
C CYS A 74 -8.17 -13.96 -1.91
N ASP A 75 -9.25 -14.65 -2.26
CA ASP A 75 -9.47 -16.04 -1.83
C ASP A 75 -8.38 -17.02 -2.32
N ASN A 76 -7.61 -16.63 -3.34
CA ASN A 76 -6.49 -17.40 -3.89
C ASN A 76 -5.10 -16.82 -3.56
N LEU A 77 -5.02 -15.73 -2.80
CA LEU A 77 -3.76 -15.10 -2.42
C LEU A 77 -3.39 -15.56 -1.00
N ASP A 78 -2.16 -16.04 -0.80
CA ASP A 78 -1.61 -16.38 0.53
C ASP A 78 -1.31 -15.09 1.31
N LEU A 79 -2.38 -14.36 1.66
CA LEU A 79 -2.27 -13.08 2.32
C LEU A 79 -2.01 -13.27 3.82
N PRO A 80 -1.21 -12.39 4.42
CA PRO A 80 -1.01 -12.42 5.87
C PRO A 80 -2.32 -12.18 6.63
N TYR A 81 -3.33 -11.59 5.99
CA TYR A 81 -4.64 -11.30 6.56
C TYR A 81 -5.73 -11.41 5.48
N THR A 82 -6.76 -12.23 5.74
CA THR A 82 -7.89 -12.43 4.82
C THR A 82 -9.14 -11.64 5.19
N TYR A 83 -9.20 -11.00 6.37
CA TYR A 83 -10.37 -10.22 6.78
C TYR A 83 -10.08 -9.09 7.78
N GLY A 84 -11.04 -8.17 7.89
CA GLY A 84 -11.14 -7.19 8.99
C GLY A 84 -10.22 -5.96 8.87
N HIS A 85 -9.94 -5.34 10.02
CA HIS A 85 -9.20 -4.07 10.09
C HIS A 85 -7.75 -4.17 9.58
N LYS A 86 -7.12 -5.35 9.69
CA LYS A 86 -5.74 -5.57 9.24
C LYS A 86 -5.62 -5.48 7.71
N LEU A 87 -6.56 -6.09 6.98
CA LEU A 87 -6.62 -6.00 5.51
C LEU A 87 -6.76 -4.54 5.05
N LYS A 88 -7.57 -3.73 5.75
CA LYS A 88 -7.70 -2.30 5.42
C LYS A 88 -6.36 -1.56 5.52
N TYR A 89 -5.57 -1.80 6.57
CA TYR A 89 -4.27 -1.15 6.71
C TYR A 89 -3.25 -1.68 5.69
N TYR A 90 -3.28 -2.98 5.41
CA TYR A 90 -2.48 -3.57 4.35
C TYR A 90 -2.77 -2.92 2.99
N VAL A 91 -4.04 -2.84 2.60
CA VAL A 91 -4.47 -2.18 1.36
C VAL A 91 -4.16 -0.68 1.36
N GLN A 92 -4.19 -0.02 2.52
CA GLN A 92 -3.73 1.37 2.63
C GLN A 92 -2.25 1.50 2.29
N ASP A 93 -1.41 0.62 2.82
CA ASP A 93 0.02 0.63 2.51
C ASP A 93 0.26 0.33 1.03
N MET A 94 -0.53 -0.56 0.42
CA MET A 94 -0.50 -0.81 -1.03
C MET A 94 -0.87 0.43 -1.86
N LEU A 95 -1.92 1.16 -1.47
CA LEU A 95 -2.28 2.42 -2.13
C LEU A 95 -1.17 3.46 -1.99
N LEU A 96 -0.50 3.52 -0.84
CA LEU A 96 0.65 4.40 -0.63
C LEU A 96 1.86 3.99 -1.49
N ILE A 97 2.06 2.69 -1.72
CA ILE A 97 3.06 2.20 -2.67
C ILE A 97 2.72 2.68 -4.09
N LEU A 98 1.46 2.58 -4.53
CA LEU A 98 1.04 3.13 -5.84
C LEU A 98 1.34 4.62 -5.95
N VAL A 99 1.13 5.39 -4.88
CA VAL A 99 1.49 6.82 -4.82
C VAL A 99 3.00 7.04 -4.84
N ALA A 100 3.77 6.15 -4.23
CA ALA A 100 5.23 6.21 -4.22
C ALA A 100 5.84 5.98 -5.60
N ILE A 101 5.32 5.00 -6.35
CA ILE A 101 5.81 4.65 -7.69
C ILE A 101 5.16 5.47 -8.81
N GLY A 102 4.40 6.52 -8.49
CA GLY A 102 3.79 7.41 -9.47
C GLY A 102 2.58 6.83 -10.22
N LYS A 103 2.00 5.72 -9.72
CA LYS A 103 0.79 5.08 -10.27
C LYS A 103 -0.51 5.57 -9.64
N ALA A 104 -0.42 6.42 -8.61
CA ALA A 104 -1.59 7.05 -8.04
C ALA A 104 -1.25 8.45 -7.49
N THR A 105 -2.29 9.27 -7.34
CA THR A 105 -2.23 10.50 -6.56
C THR A 105 -3.13 10.39 -5.34
N ILE A 106 -2.82 11.15 -4.30
CA ILE A 106 -3.59 11.16 -3.05
C ILE A 106 -4.07 12.57 -2.74
N ASN A 107 -5.35 12.69 -2.39
CA ASN A 107 -5.99 13.94 -2.01
C ASN A 107 -6.75 13.76 -0.69
N LYS A 108 -6.61 14.72 0.22
CA LYS A 108 -7.36 14.73 1.49
C LYS A 108 -8.77 15.29 1.25
N LYS A 109 -9.80 14.55 1.64
CA LYS A 109 -11.20 15.00 1.59
C LYS A 109 -11.87 14.80 2.95
N GLY A 110 -12.04 15.90 3.69
CA GLY A 110 -12.55 15.88 5.06
C GLY A 110 -11.63 15.07 5.99
N ARG A 111 -12.19 14.03 6.62
CA ARG A 111 -11.46 13.12 7.52
C ARG A 111 -10.76 11.96 6.80
N GLY A 112 -10.97 11.81 5.50
CA GLY A 112 -10.45 10.70 4.70
C GLY A 112 -9.46 11.12 3.62
N TYR A 113 -8.93 10.11 2.93
CA TYR A 113 -8.07 10.27 1.77
C TYR A 113 -8.70 9.56 0.57
N LEU A 114 -8.65 10.23 -0.58
CA LEU A 114 -9.02 9.70 -1.88
C LEU A 114 -7.76 9.44 -2.68
N TYR A 115 -7.70 8.27 -3.28
CA TYR A 115 -6.61 7.83 -4.14
C TYR A 115 -7.13 7.77 -5.55
N HIS A 116 -6.51 8.50 -6.47
CA HIS A 116 -6.81 8.40 -7.88
C HIS A 116 -5.71 7.57 -8.53
N VAL A 117 -6.06 6.36 -8.99
CA VAL A 117 -5.12 5.40 -9.58
C VAL A 117 -5.09 5.60 -11.08
N SER A 118 -3.90 5.83 -11.62
CA SER A 118 -3.66 6.12 -13.03
C SER A 118 -3.34 4.85 -13.82
N LYS A 119 -3.40 4.95 -15.15
CA LYS A 119 -3.10 3.88 -16.08
C LYS A 119 -1.68 3.31 -15.93
#